data_AF-X6HFE0-F1
#
_entry.id   AF-X6HFE0-F1
#
_cell.length_a   1.000
_cell.length_b   1.000
_cell.length_c   1.000
_cell.angle_alpha   90.00
_cell.angle_beta   90.00
_cell.angle_gamma   90.00
#
_symmetry.space_group_name_H-M   'P 1'
#
loop_
_entity.id
_entity.type
_entity.pdbx_description
1 polymer ?
#
loop_
_entity_poly.entity_id
_entity_poly.type
_entity_poly.pdbx_seq_one_letter_code
_entity_poly.pdbx_strand_id
1 'polypeptide(L)' 'MNREYFWLSDEQFGLLEPHLPTDTRGKPRVDDRRVISGIIHVVKVDAPSVYGPRKTLYNRFQRWSAKGVWRSYGG' A
#
# COMPACT_ATOMS: atom_id res chain seq x y z
N MET A 1 -6.77 12.11 18.37
CA MET A 1 -5.73 11.40 17.60
C MET A 1 -5.48 12.20 16.34
N ASN A 2 -4.30 12.82 16.19
CA ASN A 2 -3.95 13.55 14.97
C ASN A 2 -3.85 12.53 13.82
N ARG A 3 -4.93 12.37 13.05
CA ARG A 3 -4.93 11.51 11.86
C ARG A 3 -4.36 12.35 10.72
N GLU A 4 -3.05 12.47 10.71
CA GLU A 4 -2.38 13.03 9.54
C GLU A 4 -2.72 12.17 8.32
N TYR A 5 -3.30 12.81 7.31
CA TYR A 5 -3.61 12.14 6.05
C TYR A 5 -2.32 11.62 5.43
N PHE A 6 -2.35 10.39 4.96
CA PHE A 6 -1.23 9.83 4.23
C PHE A 6 -1.36 10.21 2.76
N TRP A 7 -0.31 10.80 2.20
CA TRP A 7 -0.20 11.14 0.78
C TRP A 7 1.08 10.53 0.24
N LEU A 8 0.99 9.84 -0.89
CA LEU A 8 2.18 9.41 -1.64
C LEU A 8 2.92 10.63 -2.16
N SER A 9 4.25 10.61 -2.13
CA SER A 9 5.09 11.53 -2.93
C SER A 9 5.02 11.18 -4.42
N ASP A 10 5.48 12.08 -5.28
CA ASP A 10 5.56 11.86 -6.73
C ASP A 10 6.44 10.66 -7.06
N GLU A 11 7.56 10.53 -6.36
CA GLU A 11 8.49 9.40 -6.49
C GLU A 11 7.82 8.07 -6.11
N GLN A 12 7.13 8.03 -4.96
CA GLN A 12 6.43 6.81 -4.52
C GLN A 12 5.27 6.43 -5.45
N PHE A 13 4.54 7.41 -5.97
CA PHE A 13 3.49 7.16 -6.94
C PHE A 13 4.05 6.68 -8.27
N GLY A 14 5.16 7.25 -8.75
CA GLY A 14 5.83 6.83 -9.98
C GLY A 14 6.33 5.38 -9.97
N LEU A 15 6.58 4.80 -8.80
CA LEU A 15 6.86 3.37 -8.66
C LEU A 15 5.62 2.48 -8.83
N LEU A 16 4.43 3.01 -8.55
CA LEU A 16 3.17 2.27 -8.61
C LEU A 16 2.45 2.45 -9.94
N GLU A 17 2.57 3.64 -10.55
CA GLU A 17 1.88 4.04 -11.79
C GLU A 17 2.00 3.01 -12.92
N PRO A 18 3.18 2.43 -13.23
CA PRO A 18 3.32 1.44 -14.30
C PRO A 18 2.56 0.13 -14.07
N HIS A 19 2.17 -0.14 -12.82
CA HIS A 19 1.46 -1.36 -12.41
C HIS A 19 -0.05 -1.16 -12.30
N LEU A 20 -0.54 0.07 -12.47
CA LEU A 20 -1.97 0.33 -12.43
C LEU A 20 -2.63 -0.18 -13.72
N PRO A 21 -3.87 -0.71 -13.63
CA PRO A 21 -4.61 -1.08 -14.82
C PRO A 21 -4.72 0.17 -15.70
N THR A 22 -4.32 0.09 -16.96
CA THR A 22 -4.39 1.20 -17.93
C THR A 22 -5.68 1.17 -18.75
N ASP A 23 -6.28 0.00 -18.92
CA ASP A 23 -7.57 -0.20 -19.58
C ASP A 23 -8.73 0.14 -18.63
N THR A 24 -9.13 1.41 -18.59
CA THR A 24 -10.41 1.81 -17.98
C THR A 24 -11.42 2.11 -19.06
N ARG A 25 -12.42 1.23 -19.17
CA ARG A 25 -13.70 1.61 -19.77
C ARG A 25 -14.49 2.48 -18.80
N GLY A 26 -14.79 3.72 -19.18
CA GLY A 26 -15.69 4.61 -18.44
C GLY A 26 -15.12 5.98 -18.10
N LYS A 27 -15.58 6.55 -16.99
CA LYS A 27 -15.27 7.92 -16.53
C LYS A 27 -13.76 8.12 -16.36
N PRO A 28 -13.21 9.32 -16.68
CA PRO A 28 -11.80 9.63 -16.47
C PRO A 28 -11.38 9.33 -15.03
N ARG A 29 -10.23 8.67 -14.86
CA ARG A 29 -9.68 8.34 -13.54
C ARG A 29 -9.50 9.63 -12.74
N VAL A 30 -10.17 9.71 -11.59
CA VAL A 30 -9.86 10.73 -10.59
C VAL A 30 -8.47 10.42 -10.06
N ASP A 31 -7.59 11.41 -9.98
CA ASP A 31 -6.20 11.35 -9.46
C ASP A 31 -5.87 10.04 -8.70
N ASP A 32 -5.30 9.06 -9.41
CA ASP A 32 -5.03 7.72 -8.87
C ASP A 32 -4.10 7.78 -7.65
N ARG A 33 -3.22 8.78 -7.60
CA ARG A 33 -2.35 9.03 -6.45
C ARG A 33 -3.17 9.31 -5.21
N ARG A 34 -4.24 10.10 -5.31
CA ARG A 34 -5.18 10.36 -4.20
C ARG A 34 -5.91 9.10 -3.77
N VAL A 35 -6.40 8.31 -4.71
CA VAL A 35 -7.14 7.07 -4.42
C VAL A 35 -6.25 6.07 -3.67
N ILE A 36 -5.05 5.81 -4.19
CA ILE A 36 -4.10 4.88 -3.58
C ILE A 36 -3.61 5.40 -2.24
N SER A 37 -3.35 6.70 -2.11
CA SER A 37 -3.00 7.34 -0.83
C SER A 37 -4.09 7.08 0.23
N GLY A 38 -5.36 7.20 -0.14
CA GLY A 38 -6.49 6.88 0.72
C GLY A 38 -6.56 5.40 1.12
N ILE A 39 -6.35 4.48 0.18
CA ILE A 39 -6.31 3.03 0.45
C ILE A 39 -5.20 2.70 1.46
N ILE A 40 -3.98 3.23 1.24
CA ILE A 40 -2.86 3.01 2.15
C ILE A 40 -3.15 3.62 3.52
N HIS A 41 -3.76 4.80 3.58
CA HIS A 41 -4.15 5.42 4.83
C HIS A 41 -5.07 4.51 5.65
N VAL A 42 -6.11 3.95 5.03
CA VAL A 42 -7.05 3.02 5.69
C VAL A 42 -6.33 1.75 6.15
N VAL A 43 -5.57 1.09 5.26
CA VAL A 43 -4.85 -0.16 5.60
C VAL A 43 -3.83 0.03 6.72
N LYS A 44 -3.14 1.19 6.76
CA LYS A 44 -2.14 1.49 7.78
C LYS A 44 -2.75 1.80 9.14
N VAL A 45 -3.92 2.43 9.17
CA VAL A 45 -4.64 2.80 10.39
C VAL A 45 -5.42 1.61 10.95
N ASP A 46 -6.03 0.81 10.09
CA ASP A 46 -6.87 -0.33 10.44
C ASP A 46 -6.17 -1.65 10.13
N ALA A 47 -5.21 -2.06 10.96
CA ALA A 47 -4.91 -3.50 11.11
C ALA A 47 -5.81 -4.02 12.23
N PRO A 48 -6.94 -4.71 11.93
CA PRO A 48 -7.84 -5.19 12.97
C PRO A 48 -7.12 -6.04 14.01
N SER A 49 -7.53 -5.93 15.28
CA SER A 49 -6.94 -6.66 16.40
C SER A 49 -6.99 -8.20 16.22
N VAL A 50 -7.91 -8.71 15.39
CA VAL A 50 -8.01 -10.13 15.02
C VAL A 50 -6.73 -10.65 14.34
N TYR A 51 -5.99 -9.80 13.64
CA TYR A 51 -4.70 -10.16 13.03
C TYR A 51 -3.53 -10.11 14.04
N GLY A 52 -3.81 -9.71 15.27
CA GLY A 52 -2.84 -9.58 16.35
C GLY A 52 -2.19 -8.19 16.42
N PRO A 53 -1.31 -7.97 17.41
CA PRO A 53 -0.71 -6.66 17.64
C PRO A 53 0.10 -6.16 16.45
N ARG A 54 -0.06 -4.89 16.09
CA ARG A 54 0.67 -4.21 15.00
C ARG A 54 2.18 -4.46 15.02
N LYS A 55 2.79 -4.46 16.21
CA LYS A 55 4.23 -4.73 16.41
C LYS A 55 4.62 -6.14 15.97
N THR A 56 3.77 -7.14 16.23
CA THR A 56 3.98 -8.54 15.85
C THR A 56 3.92 -8.70 14.33
N LEU A 57 2.92 -8.07 13.69
CA LEU A 57 2.78 -8.07 12.23
C LEU A 57 3.99 -7.42 11.55
N TYR A 58 4.43 -6.24 12.03
CA TYR A 58 5.61 -5.56 11.52
C TYR A 58 6.88 -6.40 11.65
N ASN A 59 7.14 -6.98 12.83
CA ASN A 59 8.31 -7.84 13.05
C ASN A 59 8.29 -9.07 12.13
N ARG A 60 7.12 -9.64 11.86
CA ARG A 60 6.97 -10.80 10.97
C ARG A 60 7.24 -10.41 9.52
N PHE A 61 6.70 -9.28 9.07
CA PHE A 61 6.96 -8.73 7.75
C PHE A 61 8.47 -8.53 7.50
N GLN A 62 9.17 -7.88 8.44
CA GLN A 62 10.61 -7.64 8.37
C GLN A 62 11.41 -8.95 8.33
N ARG A 63 11.05 -9.93 9.18
CA ARG A 63 11.69 -11.26 9.18
C ARG A 63 11.50 -12.00 7.86
N TRP A 64 10.32 -11.91 7.24
CA TRP A 64 10.05 -12.56 5.95
C TRP A 64 10.76 -11.86 4.80
N SER A 65 10.90 -10.54 4.85
CA SER A 65 11.73 -9.77 3.91
C SER A 65 13.21 -10.15 4.00
N ALA A 66 13.77 -10.19 5.21
CA ALA A 66 15.16 -10.61 5.42
C ALA A 66 15.41 -12.07 4.98
N LYS A 67 14.39 -12.93 5.04
CA LYS A 67 14.45 -14.32 4.56
C LYS A 67 14.16 -14.47 3.06
N GLY A 68 13.88 -13.39 2.34
CA GLY A 68 13.57 -13.43 0.91
C GLY A 68 12.23 -14.08 0.56
N VAL A 69 11.33 -14.27 1.53
CA VAL A 69 10.01 -14.91 1.32
C VAL A 69 9.16 -14.12 0.32
N TRP A 70 9.36 -12.80 0.25
CA TRP A 70 8.64 -11.91 -0.67
C TRP A 70 9.21 -11.90 -2.10
N ARG A 71 10.21 -12.73 -2.43
CA ARG A 71 10.64 -12.91 -3.84
C ARG A 71 9.70 -13.89 -4.54
N SER A 72 8.75 -13.35 -5.31
CA SER A 72 8.28 -13.90 -6.60
C SER A 72 7.15 -13.03 -7.16
N TYR A 73 7.48 -12.10 -8.06
CA TYR A 73 6.66 -11.82 -9.24
C TYR A 73 7.64 -11.49 -10.37
N GLY A 74 7.89 -12.49 -11.21
CA GLY A 74 8.93 -12.47 -12.25
C GLY A 74 8.97 -13.81 -12.96
N GLY A 75 7.84 -14.18 -13.55
CA GLY A 75 7.62 -15.28 -14.49
C GLY A 75 6.41 -14.91 -15.32
#